data_AF-A0A6S6XND6-F1
#
_entry.id   AF-A0A6S6XND6-F1
#
_cell.length_a   1.000
_cell.length_b   1.000
_cell.length_c   1.000
_cell.angle_alpha   90.00
_cell.angle_beta   90.00
_cell.angle_gamma   90.00
#
_symmetry.space_group_name_H-M   'P 1'
#
loop_
_entity.id
_entity.type
_entity.pdbx_description
1 polymer ?
#
loop_
_entity_poly.entity_id
_entity_poly.type
_entity_poly.pdbx_seq_one_letter_code
_entity_poly.pdbx_strand_id
1 'polypeptide(L)'
;MATTRLMPLHTGKGRDVGTAISDIIDYAENPEKTDYGRLITGYECDSRTADAEFLFSKRQYAALTGRTRGADDVIAYHLRQSFVPGEVTPEEANRIGCELAKRFTNGNHAFIVCTHIDKHHIHNVRPDRAISKAV
;
A
#
# COMPACT_ATOMS: atom_id res chain seq x y z
N MET A 1 21.65 2.96 -3.02
CA MET A 1 20.96 1.85 -3.71
C MET A 1 19.80 1.40 -2.84
N ALA A 2 18.57 1.43 -3.36
CA ALA A 2 17.38 1.09 -2.59
C ALA A 2 17.07 -0.42 -2.64
N THR A 3 16.72 -1.02 -1.50
CA THR A 3 16.23 -2.41 -1.46
C THR A 3 14.71 -2.40 -1.47
N THR A 4 14.09 -3.15 -2.39
CA THR A 4 12.63 -3.22 -2.55
C THR A 4 12.13 -4.63 -2.28
N ARG A 5 11.08 -4.77 -1.47
CA ARG A 5 10.41 -6.04 -1.17
C ARG A 5 8.91 -5.91 -1.42
N LEU A 6 8.35 -6.84 -2.18
CA LEU A 6 6.91 -6.98 -2.42
C LEU A 6 6.38 -8.14 -1.59
N MET A 7 5.28 -7.93 -0.87
CA MET A 7 4.65 -8.93 -0.01
C MET A 7 3.14 -8.98 -0.31
N PRO A 8 2.58 -10.14 -0.69
CA PRO A 8 1.14 -10.27 -0.84
C PRO A 8 0.46 -10.23 0.53
N LEU A 9 -0.68 -9.56 0.59
CA LEU A 9 -1.56 -9.55 1.75
C LEU A 9 -2.74 -10.48 1.50
N HIS A 10 -3.02 -11.29 2.51
CA HIS A 10 -4.18 -12.17 2.59
C HIS A 10 -5.01 -11.80 3.81
N THR A 11 -6.29 -12.14 3.81
CA THR A 11 -7.21 -11.93 4.95
C THR A 11 -6.72 -12.59 6.24
N GLY A 12 -5.93 -13.66 6.16
CA GLY A 12 -5.54 -14.46 7.33
C GLY A 12 -6.70 -15.27 7.90
N LYS A 13 -6.42 -16.18 8.85
CA LYS A 13 -7.48 -16.98 9.48
C LYS A 13 -8.29 -16.12 10.46
N GLY A 14 -9.60 -15.97 10.20
CA GLY A 14 -10.57 -15.39 11.14
C GLY A 14 -10.69 -13.86 11.12
N ARG A 15 -10.10 -13.16 10.14
CA ARG A 15 -10.28 -11.71 9.93
C ARG A 15 -11.00 -11.46 8.60
N ASP A 16 -11.82 -10.41 8.57
CA ASP A 16 -12.42 -9.93 7.33
C ASP A 16 -11.43 -9.08 6.51
N VAL A 17 -11.75 -8.92 5.21
CA VAL A 17 -10.90 -8.20 4.26
C VAL A 17 -10.73 -6.73 4.65
N GLY A 18 -11.78 -6.11 5.19
CA GLY A 18 -11.77 -4.69 5.57
C GLY A 18 -10.81 -4.44 6.73
N THR A 19 -10.92 -5.24 7.79
CA THR A 19 -10.06 -5.19 8.98
C THR A 19 -8.60 -5.42 8.61
N ALA A 20 -8.31 -6.42 7.76
CA ALA A 20 -6.94 -6.68 7.33
C ALA A 20 -6.32 -5.52 6.53
N ILE A 21 -7.12 -4.79 5.75
CA ILE A 21 -6.68 -3.62 5.00
C ILE A 21 -6.53 -2.41 5.94
N SER A 22 -7.52 -2.14 6.81
CA SER A 22 -7.49 -1.06 7.79
C SER A 22 -6.26 -1.17 8.68
N ASP A 23 -6.00 -2.33 9.28
CA ASP A 23 -4.85 -2.56 10.16
C ASP A 23 -3.52 -2.17 9.51
N ILE A 24 -3.38 -2.41 8.20
CA ILE A 24 -2.15 -2.13 7.45
C ILE A 24 -2.05 -0.66 7.04
N ILE A 25 -3.17 -0.06 6.63
CA ILE A 25 -3.24 1.38 6.35
C ILE A 25 -2.94 2.15 7.64
N ASP A 26 -3.62 1.85 8.75
CA ASP A 26 -3.41 2.46 10.05
C ASP A 26 -1.96 2.34 10.53
N TYR A 27 -1.36 1.15 10.34
CA TYR A 27 0.05 0.94 10.67
C TYR A 27 1.00 1.80 9.83
N ALA A 28 0.72 1.94 8.53
CA ALA A 28 1.56 2.67 7.60
C ALA A 28 1.34 4.19 7.64
N GLU A 29 0.15 4.65 8.01
CA GLU A 29 -0.18 6.07 8.13
C GLU A 29 0.19 6.69 9.46
N ASN A 30 0.73 5.89 10.39
CA ASN A 30 1.10 6.33 11.73
C ASN A 30 1.77 7.74 11.70
N PRO A 31 1.10 8.77 12.28
CA PRO A 31 1.54 10.16 12.19
C PRO A 31 2.94 10.39 12.74
N GLU A 32 3.35 9.64 13.77
CA GLU A 32 4.69 9.77 14.37
C GLU A 32 5.80 9.33 13.41
N LYS A 33 5.47 8.47 12.43
CA LYS A 33 6.40 7.94 11.45
C LYS A 33 6.39 8.71 10.14
N THR A 34 5.29 9.37 9.81
CA THR A 34 5.02 9.99 8.51
C THR A 34 5.11 11.52 8.52
N ASP A 35 5.80 12.10 9.51
CA ASP A 35 5.83 13.55 9.73
C ASP A 35 4.43 14.14 9.86
N TYR A 36 3.65 13.62 10.82
CA TYR A 36 2.26 13.99 11.09
C TYR A 36 1.33 13.86 9.86
N GLY A 37 1.60 12.88 9.00
CA GLY A 37 0.84 12.60 7.78
C GLY A 37 1.28 13.39 6.55
N ARG A 38 2.29 14.28 6.66
CA ARG A 38 2.81 15.06 5.53
C ARG A 38 3.45 14.19 4.44
N LEU A 39 3.97 13.03 4.82
CA LEU A 39 4.65 12.08 3.93
C LEU A 39 3.74 10.94 3.46
N ILE A 40 2.42 11.17 3.46
CA ILE A 40 1.41 10.24 2.93
C ILE A 40 0.92 10.79 1.59
N THR A 41 1.03 9.98 0.54
CA THR A 41 0.59 10.33 -0.81
C THR A 41 -0.35 9.25 -1.34
N GLY A 42 -1.61 9.61 -1.56
CA GLY A 42 -2.60 8.78 -2.25
C GLY A 42 -2.63 9.07 -3.75
N TYR A 43 -2.81 8.02 -4.56
CA TYR A 43 -3.08 8.10 -5.99
C TYR A 43 -4.41 7.41 -6.28
N GLU A 44 -5.36 8.15 -6.86
CA GLU A 44 -6.74 7.69 -7.14
C GLU A 44 -7.49 7.12 -5.92
N CYS A 45 -7.03 7.45 -4.71
CA CYS A 45 -7.69 7.17 -3.43
C CYS A 45 -7.30 8.24 -2.41
N ASP A 46 -8.16 8.45 -1.42
CA ASP A 46 -7.83 9.20 -0.21
C ASP A 46 -7.42 8.20 0.87
N SER A 47 -6.33 8.49 1.60
CA SER A 47 -5.85 7.65 2.71
C SER A 47 -6.95 7.26 3.68
N ARG A 48 -7.86 8.21 3.97
CA ARG A 48 -8.93 8.07 4.94
C ARG A 48 -10.09 7.19 4.47
N THR A 49 -10.17 6.90 3.18
CA THR A 49 -11.24 6.08 2.58
C THR A 49 -10.71 4.87 1.83
N ALA A 50 -9.40 4.68 1.79
CA ALA A 50 -8.76 3.66 0.99
C ALA A 50 -9.16 2.24 1.41
N ASP A 51 -9.44 2.00 2.69
CA ASP A 51 -9.99 0.75 3.20
C ASP A 51 -11.33 0.40 2.51
N ALA A 52 -12.26 1.36 2.48
CA ALA A 52 -13.58 1.23 1.89
C ALA A 52 -13.50 1.14 0.36
N GLU A 53 -12.66 1.95 -0.28
CA GLU A 53 -12.46 1.97 -1.73
C GLU A 53 -11.85 0.64 -2.22
N PHE A 54 -10.89 0.07 -1.49
CA PHE A 54 -10.29 -1.21 -1.83
C PHE A 54 -11.27 -2.37 -1.63
N LEU A 55 -12.02 -2.35 -0.54
CA LEU A 55 -13.07 -3.33 -0.30
C LEU A 55 -14.15 -3.26 -1.39
N PHE A 56 -14.56 -2.06 -1.78
CA PHE A 56 -15.56 -1.83 -2.83
C PHE A 56 -15.05 -2.34 -4.19
N SER A 57 -13.83 -1.98 -4.58
CA SER A 57 -13.19 -2.45 -5.82
C SER A 57 -13.08 -3.98 -5.87
N LYS A 58 -12.75 -4.62 -4.74
CA LYS A 58 -12.70 -6.08 -4.63
C LYS A 58 -14.09 -6.71 -4.79
N ARG A 59 -15.13 -6.16 -4.14
CA ARG A 59 -16.51 -6.63 -4.27
C ARG A 59 -17.02 -6.49 -5.71
N GLN A 60 -16.74 -5.35 -6.36
CA GLN A 60 -17.09 -5.14 -7.77
C GLN A 60 -16.40 -6.18 -8.67
N TYR A 61 -15.12 -6.45 -8.46
CA TYR A 61 -14.41 -7.47 -9.23
C TYR A 61 -14.99 -8.87 -9.04
N ALA A 62 -15.33 -9.25 -7.81
CA ALA A 62 -15.95 -10.54 -7.52
C ALA A 62 -17.34 -10.66 -8.17
N ALA A 63 -18.14 -9.60 -8.13
CA ALA A 63 -19.45 -9.56 -8.78
C ALA A 63 -19.35 -9.65 -10.31
N LEU A 64 -18.36 -8.99 -10.92
CA LEU A 64 -18.15 -8.99 -12.37
C LEU A 64 -17.56 -10.28 -12.91
N THR A 65 -16.69 -10.95 -12.14
CA THR A 65 -15.91 -12.10 -12.64
C THR A 65 -16.33 -13.44 -12.06
N GLY A 66 -17.11 -13.45 -10.97
CA GLY A 66 -17.44 -14.66 -10.21
C GLY A 66 -16.23 -15.34 -9.55
N ARG A 67 -15.03 -14.77 -9.66
CA ARG A 67 -13.80 -15.37 -9.11
C ARG A 67 -13.68 -15.10 -7.62
N THR A 68 -13.74 -16.17 -6.83
CA THR A 68 -13.42 -16.18 -5.41
C THR A 68 -12.28 -17.18 -5.17
N ARG A 69 -11.09 -16.69 -4.79
CA ARG A 69 -9.90 -17.53 -4.57
C ARG A 69 -9.79 -18.09 -3.14
N GLY A 70 -10.81 -17.89 -2.30
CA GLY A 70 -10.84 -18.43 -0.93
C GLY A 70 -9.68 -17.91 -0.08
N ALA A 71 -9.02 -18.79 0.69
CA ALA A 71 -7.96 -18.42 1.62
C ALA A 71 -6.66 -17.94 0.95
N ASP A 72 -6.42 -18.31 -0.31
CA ASP A 72 -5.25 -17.91 -1.09
C ASP A 72 -5.49 -16.60 -1.87
N ASP A 73 -6.63 -15.95 -1.64
CA ASP A 73 -6.96 -14.71 -2.32
C ASP A 73 -6.04 -13.58 -1.84
N VAL A 74 -5.35 -12.95 -2.78
CA VAL A 74 -4.55 -11.76 -2.50
C VAL A 74 -5.50 -10.58 -2.49
N ILE A 75 -5.59 -9.92 -1.33
CA ILE A 75 -6.47 -8.77 -1.12
C ILE A 75 -5.73 -7.47 -1.40
N ALA A 76 -4.44 -7.41 -1.05
CA ALA A 76 -3.58 -6.30 -1.40
C ALA A 76 -2.13 -6.72 -1.60
N TYR A 77 -1.27 -5.81 -2.08
CA TYR A 77 0.18 -6.00 -1.96
C TYR A 77 0.81 -4.85 -1.19
N HIS A 78 1.69 -5.23 -0.29
CA HIS A 78 2.53 -4.33 0.47
C HIS A 78 3.90 -4.22 -0.19
N LEU A 79 4.36 -2.99 -0.46
CA LEU A 79 5.69 -2.75 -1.00
C LEU A 79 6.51 -1.96 0.01
N ARG A 80 7.64 -2.52 0.42
CA ARG A 80 8.61 -1.83 1.26
C ARG A 80 9.83 -1.48 0.45
N GLN A 81 10.21 -0.22 0.43
CA GLN A 81 11.43 0.27 -0.23
C GLN A 81 12.29 0.98 0.82
N SER A 82 13.52 0.53 1.03
CA SER A 82 14.44 1.12 2.00
C SER A 82 15.61 1.78 1.29
N PHE A 83 15.97 2.98 1.73
CA PHE A 83 17.07 3.77 1.18
C PHE A 83 18.26 3.79 2.15
N VAL A 84 19.46 4.02 1.62
CA VAL A 84 20.64 4.22 2.47
C VAL A 84 20.51 5.56 3.20
N PRO A 85 20.84 5.65 4.51
CA PRO A 85 20.83 6.92 5.23
C PRO A 85 21.62 8.01 4.51
N GLY A 86 21.02 9.19 4.35
CA GLY A 86 21.65 10.35 3.70
C GLY A 86 21.68 10.32 2.17
N GLU A 87 21.17 9.26 1.52
CA GLU A 87 21.14 9.18 0.04
C GLU A 87 19.98 9.96 -0.58
N VAL A 88 18.86 10.10 0.13
CA VAL A 88 17.63 10.76 -0.35
C VAL A 88 16.99 11.57 0.79
N THR A 89 16.26 12.62 0.46
CA THR A 89 15.35 13.27 1.41
C THR A 89 14.04 12.48 1.57
N PRO A 90 13.26 12.69 2.64
CA PRO A 90 11.95 12.07 2.80
C PRO A 90 10.99 12.36 1.62
N GLU A 91 11.03 13.58 1.08
CA GLU A 91 10.22 13.99 -0.06
C GLU A 91 10.66 13.30 -1.35
N GLU A 92 11.97 13.16 -1.57
CA GLU A 92 12.52 12.42 -2.70
C GLU A 92 12.17 10.94 -2.61
N ALA A 93 12.29 10.34 -1.42
CA ALA A 93 11.86 8.97 -1.17
C ALA A 93 10.37 8.80 -1.52
N ASN A 94 9.50 9.70 -1.07
CA ASN A 94 8.07 9.66 -1.39
C ASN A 94 7.81 9.74 -2.90
N ARG A 95 8.47 10.68 -3.59
CA ARG A 95 8.36 10.83 -5.05
C ARG A 95 8.81 9.57 -5.80
N ILE A 96 9.96 9.00 -5.42
CA ILE A 96 10.48 7.75 -6.00
C ILE A 96 9.49 6.60 -5.75
N GLY A 97 8.91 6.53 -4.55
CA GLY A 97 7.88 5.56 -4.19
C GLY A 97 6.65 5.68 -5.08
N CYS A 98 6.16 6.90 -5.31
CA CYS A 98 5.02 7.17 -6.19
C CYS A 98 5.30 6.81 -7.66
N GLU A 99 6.48 7.13 -8.17
CA GLU A 99 6.86 6.77 -9.54
C GLU A 99 6.98 5.26 -9.73
N LEU A 100 7.64 4.58 -8.79
CA LEU A 100 7.70 3.13 -8.75
C LEU A 100 6.30 2.54 -8.69
N ALA A 101 5.44 3.14 -7.88
CA ALA A 101 4.09 2.69 -7.69
C ALA A 101 3.23 2.77 -8.95
N LYS A 102 3.28 3.92 -9.63
CA LYS A 102 2.58 4.15 -10.89
C LYS A 102 3.06 3.24 -12.00
N ARG A 103 4.38 2.99 -12.08
CA ARG A 103 4.95 2.02 -13.05
C ARG A 103 4.47 0.60 -12.75
N PHE A 104 4.42 0.22 -11.48
CA PHE A 104 4.00 -1.12 -11.07
C PHE A 104 2.50 -1.38 -11.29
N THR A 105 1.66 -0.35 -11.15
CA THR A 105 0.21 -0.44 -11.41
C THR A 105 -0.15 -0.12 -12.86
N ASN A 106 0.82 0.26 -13.69
CA ASN A 106 0.61 0.82 -15.02
C ASN A 106 -0.44 1.96 -15.03
N GLY A 107 -0.55 2.69 -13.92
CA GLY A 107 -1.52 3.77 -13.72
C GLY A 107 -2.99 3.36 -13.58
N ASN A 108 -3.33 2.07 -13.54
CA ASN A 108 -4.73 1.60 -13.57
C ASN A 108 -5.30 1.24 -12.19
N HIS A 109 -4.57 1.52 -11.12
CA HIS A 109 -4.95 1.10 -9.78
C HIS A 109 -4.57 2.14 -8.74
N ALA A 110 -5.48 2.33 -7.79
CA ALA A 110 -5.28 3.18 -6.63
C ALA A 110 -4.21 2.61 -5.68
N PHE A 111 -3.49 3.51 -5.02
CA PHE A 111 -2.45 3.18 -4.04
C PHE A 111 -2.10 4.34 -3.12
N ILE A 112 -1.57 4.03 -1.94
CA ILE A 112 -0.99 4.98 -1.00
C ILE A 112 0.50 4.68 -0.82
N VAL A 113 1.30 5.74 -0.76
CA VAL A 113 2.72 5.70 -0.42
C VAL A 113 2.91 6.46 0.88
N CYS A 114 3.37 5.78 1.92
CA CYS A 114 3.76 6.40 3.19
C CYS A 114 5.29 6.35 3.30
N THR A 115 5.93 7.48 3.58
CA THR A 115 7.37 7.51 3.85
C THR A 115 7.61 7.62 5.35
N HIS A 116 8.33 6.65 5.90
CA HIS A 116 8.65 6.57 7.32
C HIS A 116 10.04 7.15 7.60
N ILE A 117 10.10 8.05 8.58
CA ILE A 117 11.31 8.75 9.05
C ILE A 117 11.67 8.44 10.52
N ASP A 118 10.94 7.52 11.15
CA ASP A 118 11.09 7.13 12.56
C ASP A 118 12.38 6.34 12.86
N LYS A 119 13.04 5.82 11.81
CA LYS A 119 14.26 5.00 11.93
C LYS A 119 15.48 5.72 11.40
N HIS A 120 16.64 5.20 11.75
CA HIS A 120 17.95 5.70 11.27
C HIS A 120 18.10 5.68 9.73
N HIS A 121 17.20 5.01 9.01
CA HIS A 121 17.10 5.02 7.56
C HIS A 121 15.67 5.34 7.10
N ILE A 122 15.57 6.16 6.05
CA ILE A 122 14.30 6.46 5.40
C ILE A 122 13.82 5.22 4.65
N HIS A 123 12.55 4.89 4.83
CA HIS A 123 11.93 3.80 4.10
C HIS A 123 10.50 4.14 3.70
N ASN A 124 10.14 3.81 2.47
CA ASN A 124 8.75 3.84 2.04
C ASN A 124 8.07 2.54 2.49
N VAL A 125 6.95 2.72 3.16
CA VAL A 125 5.97 1.69 3.46
C VAL A 125 4.77 2.00 2.59
N ARG A 126 4.52 1.14 1.61
CA ARG A 126 3.33 1.22 0.76
C ARG A 126 2.30 0.24 1.31
N PRO A 127 1.27 0.68 2.06
CA PRO A 127 0.31 -0.23 2.66
C PRO A 127 -0.51 -1.03 1.63
N ASP A 128 -0.55 -0.61 0.36
CA ASP A 128 -1.70 -0.98 -0.43
C ASP A 128 -1.51 -0.92 -1.96
N ARG A 129 -2.02 -2.00 -2.52
CA ARG A 129 -2.34 -2.24 -3.91
C ARG A 129 -3.64 -3.01 -3.82
N ALA A 130 -4.82 -2.42 -4.01
CA ALA A 130 -6.03 -3.22 -4.27
C ALA A 130 -5.92 -3.83 -5.67
N ILE A 131 -5.20 -4.95 -5.77
CA ILE A 131 -5.16 -5.71 -7.00
C ILE A 131 -5.79 -7.06 -6.76
N SER A 132 -7.06 -7.11 -7.14
CA SER A 132 -7.74 -8.32 -7.57
C SER A 132 -7.31 -8.79 -8.97
N LYS A 133 -6.34 -8.15 -9.61
CA LYS A 133 -5.75 -8.56 -10.91
C LYS A 133 -4.26 -8.87 -10.80
N ALA A 134 -3.92 -9.95 -10.12
CA ALA A 134 -2.59 -10.53 -10.25
C ALA A 134 -2.75 -12.03 -10.49
N VAL A 135 -2.83 -12.32 -11.79
CA VAL A 135 -3.07 -13.59 -12.51
C VAL A 135 -4.53 -14.02 -12.62
#